data_AF-A0A1Y3UGD7-F1
#
_entry.id   AF-A0A1Y3UGD7-F1
#
_cell.length_a   1.000
_cell.length_b   1.000
_cell.length_c   1.000
_cell.angle_alpha   90.00
_cell.angle_beta   90.00
_cell.angle_gamma   90.00
#
_symmetry.space_group_name_H-M   'P 1'
#
loop_
_entity.id
_entity.type
_entity.pdbx_description
1 polymer ?
#
loop_
_entity_poly.entity_id
_entity_poly.type
_entity_poly.pdbx_seq_one_letter_code
_entity_poly.pdbx_strand_id
1 'polypeptide(L)' 'MRCALWQAQQLAREERAQGTTEYAILVGVLVVIAIIAIVAFRDRVSELWTAISDGINSL' A
#
# COMPACT_ATOMS: atom_id res chain seq x y z
N MET A 1 -17.27 -17.35 38.53
CA MET A 1 -18.08 -16.57 37.57
C MET A 1 -17.37 -15.35 36.99
N ARG A 2 -16.64 -14.53 37.79
CA ARG A 2 -15.90 -13.36 37.27
C ARG A 2 -14.78 -13.69 36.25
N CYS A 3 -14.06 -14.80 36.40
CA CYS A 3 -12.93 -15.14 35.49
C CYS A 3 -13.36 -15.36 34.03
N ALA A 4 -14.53 -15.97 33.80
CA ALA A 4 -15.02 -16.25 32.45
C ALA A 4 -15.39 -14.96 31.68
N LEU A 5 -15.90 -13.95 32.39
CA LEU A 5 -16.20 -12.64 31.81
C LEU A 5 -14.95 -11.89 31.39
N TRP A 6 -13.85 -12.03 32.15
CA TRP A 6 -12.56 -11.45 31.81
C TRP A 6 -11.96 -12.06 30.54
N GLN A 7 -12.04 -13.39 30.37
CA GLN A 7 -11.59 -14.06 29.16
C GLN A 7 -12.43 -13.67 27.94
N ALA A 8 -13.76 -13.60 28.10
CA ALA A 8 -14.65 -13.15 27.02
C ALA A 8 -14.36 -11.70 26.60
N GLN A 9 -14.04 -10.81 27.53
CA GLN A 9 -13.67 -9.42 27.23
C GLN A 9 -12.32 -9.29 26.53
N GLN A 10 -11.34 -10.14 26.84
CA GLN A 10 -10.05 -10.14 26.14
C GLN A 10 -10.20 -10.62 24.70
N LEU A 11 -10.91 -11.73 24.46
CA LEU A 11 -11.18 -12.24 23.12
C LEU A 11 -11.91 -11.20 22.25
N ALA A 12 -12.93 -10.54 22.82
CA ALA A 12 -13.65 -9.46 22.13
C ALA A 12 -12.84 -8.17 21.95
N ARG A 13 -11.69 -8.02 22.61
CA ARG A 13 -10.73 -6.92 22.38
C ARG A 13 -9.68 -7.30 21.35
N GLU A 14 -9.24 -8.55 21.33
CA GLU A 14 -8.32 -9.08 20.32
C GLU A 14 -8.94 -9.01 18.92
N GLU A 15 -10.20 -9.39 18.75
CA GLU A 15 -10.93 -9.22 17.48
C GLU A 15 -11.03 -7.75 17.05
N ARG A 16 -11.15 -6.81 18.00
CA ARG A 16 -11.22 -5.37 17.71
C ARG A 16 -9.88 -4.74 17.34
N ALA A 17 -8.76 -5.32 17.81
CA ALA A 17 -7.42 -4.86 17.50
C ALA A 17 -6.78 -5.57 16.29
N GLN A 18 -7.36 -6.69 15.84
CA GLN A 18 -6.83 -7.48 14.73
C GLN A 18 -6.93 -6.74 13.37
N GLY A 19 -7.89 -5.83 13.22
CA GLY A 19 -8.05 -5.05 11.99
C GLY A 19 -6.89 -4.08 11.72
N THR A 20 -6.34 -3.40 12.73
CA THR A 20 -5.33 -2.34 12.51
C THR A 20 -3.99 -2.87 12.01
N THR A 21 -3.60 -4.08 12.44
CA THR A 21 -2.40 -4.76 11.92
C THR A 21 -2.61 -5.25 10.49
N GLU A 22 -3.80 -5.77 10.15
CA GLU A 22 -4.11 -6.20 8.80
C GLU A 22 -4.11 -5.02 7.81
N TYR A 23 -4.75 -3.90 8.17
CA TYR A 23 -4.69 -2.68 7.36
C TYR A 23 -3.25 -2.14 7.23
N ALA A 24 -2.45 -2.21 8.29
CA ALA A 24 -1.06 -1.77 8.24
C ALA A 24 -0.21 -2.62 7.27
N ILE A 25 -0.40 -3.93 7.26
CA ILE A 25 0.30 -4.84 6.33
C ILE A 25 -0.19 -4.60 4.89
N LEU A 26 -1.50 -4.53 4.68
CA LEU A 26 -2.08 -4.30 3.34
C LEU A 26 -1.63 -2.95 2.76
N VAL A 27 -1.68 -1.88 3.56
CA VAL A 27 -1.19 -0.55 3.15
C VAL A 27 0.32 -0.59 2.92
N GLY A 28 1.09 -1.26 3.77
CA GLY A 28 2.53 -1.43 3.60
C GLY A 28 2.89 -2.10 2.27
N VAL A 29 2.20 -3.20 1.94
CA VAL A 29 2.38 -3.91 0.67
C VAL A 29 1.98 -3.03 -0.53
N LEU A 30 0.87 -2.29 -0.43
CA LEU A 30 0.43 -1.37 -1.48
C LEU A 30 1.49 -0.30 -1.80
N VAL A 31 2.09 0.30 -0.76
CA VAL A 31 3.15 1.31 -0.93
C VAL A 31 4.39 0.70 -1.57
N VAL A 32 4.81 -0.49 -1.15
CA VAL A 32 5.96 -1.19 -1.73
C VAL A 32 5.75 -1.46 -3.22
N ILE A 33 4.56 -1.95 -3.62
CA ILE A 33 4.23 -2.17 -5.04
C ILE A 33 4.27 -0.86 -5.82
N ALA A 34 3.74 0.23 -5.26
CA ALA A 34 3.77 1.54 -5.91
C ALA A 34 5.20 2.04 -6.16
N ILE A 35 6.09 1.91 -5.17
CA ILE A 35 7.50 2.29 -5.30
C ILE A 35 8.18 1.45 -6.39
N ILE A 36 7.97 0.13 -6.37
CA ILE A 36 8.55 -0.78 -7.38
C ILE A 36 8.07 -0.40 -8.78
N ALA A 37 6.78 -0.10 -8.95
CA ALA A 37 6.24 0.33 -10.23
C ALA A 37 6.89 1.63 -10.71
N ILE A 38 6.97 2.66 -9.85
CA ILE A 38 7.60 3.93 -10.21
C ILE A 38 9.06 3.70 -10.65
N VAL A 39 9.84 2.96 -9.87
CA VAL A 39 11.26 2.72 -10.19
C VAL A 39 11.43 1.90 -11.47
N ALA A 40 10.60 0.88 -11.68
CA ALA A 40 10.66 0.02 -12.86
C ALA A 40 10.24 0.74 -14.15
N PHE A 41 9.29 1.67 -14.08
CA PHE A 41 8.75 2.37 -15.25
C PHE A 41 9.34 3.77 -15.48
N ARG A 42 10.12 4.33 -14.54
CA ARG A 42 10.62 5.73 -14.63
C ARG A 42 11.36 6.02 -15.94
N ASP A 43 12.20 5.08 -16.39
CA ASP A 43 13.04 5.28 -17.57
C ASP A 43 12.19 5.28 -18.85
N ARG A 44 11.18 4.39 -18.91
CA ARG A 44 10.23 4.31 -20.03
C ARG A 44 9.33 5.55 -20.11
N VAL A 45 8.90 6.07 -18.97
CA VAL A 45 8.12 7.31 -18.93
C VAL A 45 8.97 8.49 -19.43
N SER A 46 10.26 8.54 -19.08
CA SER A 46 11.18 9.56 -19.59
C SER A 46 11.38 9.45 -21.10
N GLU A 47 11.61 8.25 -21.63
CA GLU A 47 11.76 8.01 -23.08
C GLU A 47 10.52 8.46 -23.86
N LEU A 48 9.32 8.10 -23.37
CA LEU A 48 8.07 8.53 -23.98
C LEU A 48 7.90 10.05 -23.94
N TRP A 49 8.25 10.69 -22.82
CA TRP A 49 8.19 12.14 -22.70
C TRP A 49 9.12 12.83 -23.70
N THR A 50 10.36 12.35 -23.82
CA THR A 50 11.32 12.88 -24.81
C THR A 50 10.78 12.72 -26.24
N ALA A 51 10.27 11.54 -26.61
CA ALA A 51 9.71 11.30 -27.93
C ALA A 51 8.51 12.23 -28.25
N ILE A 52 7.65 12.49 -27.27
CA ILE A 52 6.53 13.43 -27.41
C ILE A 52 7.04 14.87 -27.56
N SER A 53 8.00 15.28 -26.73
CA SER A 53 8.60 16.61 -26.78
C SER A 53 9.28 16.88 -28.12
N ASP A 54 10.02 15.92 -28.64
CA ASP A 54 10.69 16.03 -29.94
C ASP A 54 9.67 16.10 -31.08
N GLY A 55 8.62 15.27 -31.02
CA GLY A 55 7.51 15.32 -31.98
C GLY A 55 6.83 16.69 -32.03
N ILE A 56 6.56 17.31 -30.88
CA ILE A 56 5.97 18.66 -30.80
C ILE A 56 6.93 19.73 -31.34
N ASN A 57 8.22 19.67 -31.01
CA ASN A 57 9.21 20.66 -31.45
C ASN A 57 9.61 20.52 -32.92
N SER A 58 9.29 19.39 -33.56
CA SER A 58 9.56 19.13 -34.98
C SER A 58 8.47 19.65 -35.94
N LEU A 59 7.34 20.13 -35.41
CA LEU A 59 6.24 20.77 -36.13
C LEU A 59 6.41 22.30 -36.15
#